data_AF-A0A9P0XHB0-F1
#
_entry.id   AF-A0A9P0XHB0-F1
#
_cell.length_a   1.000
_cell.length_b   1.000
_cell.length_c   1.000
_cell.angle_alpha   90.00
_cell.angle_beta   90.00
_cell.angle_gamma   90.00
#
_symmetry.space_group_name_H-M   'P 1'
#
loop_
_entity.id
_entity.type
_entity.pdbx_description
1 polymer ?
#
loop_
_entity_poly.entity_id
_entity_poly.type
_entity_poly.pdbx_seq_one_letter_code
_entity_poly.pdbx_strand_id
1 'polypeptide(L)'
;MSVLWYVMNKKENAMAFNKGWRYAAFLGGFIGFIGLTLYPIAVSPMMDSSKYKEIQKETRKNIRQEDIQPGNMNVWTDPFDRKKPETTK
;
A
#
# COMPACT_ATOMS: atom_id res chain seq x y z
N MET A 1 -42.72 12.35 -36.80
CA MET A 1 -42.13 13.01 -35.61
C MET A 1 -41.24 12.12 -34.74
N SER A 2 -41.29 10.78 -34.80
CA SER A 2 -40.51 9.90 -33.89
C SER A 2 -39.07 9.59 -34.36
N VAL A 3 -38.86 9.25 -35.64
CA VAL A 3 -37.53 8.82 -36.15
C VAL A 3 -36.51 9.95 -36.15
N LEU A 4 -36.93 11.16 -36.55
CA LEU A 4 -36.04 12.33 -36.56
C LEU A 4 -35.57 12.68 -35.14
N TRP A 5 -36.47 12.61 -34.16
CA TRP A 5 -36.16 12.83 -32.74
C TRP A 5 -35.20 11.76 -32.20
N TYR A 6 -35.42 10.49 -32.54
CA TYR A 6 -34.51 9.40 -32.14
C TYR A 6 -33.11 9.57 -32.74
N VAL A 7 -33.00 9.94 -34.02
CA VAL A 7 -31.73 10.18 -34.70
C VAL A 7 -31.01 11.40 -34.14
N MET A 8 -31.73 12.49 -33.87
CA MET A 8 -31.15 13.70 -33.27
C MET A 8 -30.68 13.43 -31.83
N ASN A 9 -31.51 12.78 -31.00
CA ASN A 9 -31.17 12.43 -29.63
C ASN A 9 -29.96 11.47 -29.57
N LYS A 10 -29.86 10.50 -30.49
CA LYS A 10 -28.71 9.58 -30.56
C LYS A 10 -27.40 10.31 -30.91
N LYS A 11 -27.44 11.30 -31.81
CA LYS A 11 -26.27 12.13 -32.14
C LYS A 11 -25.83 13.03 -30.99
N GLU A 12 -26.77 13.64 -30.26
CA GLU A 12 -26.46 14.48 -29.09
C GLU A 12 -25.78 13.68 -27.97
N ASN A 13 -26.30 12.51 -27.63
CA ASN A 13 -25.71 11.64 -26.60
C ASN A 13 -24.31 11.13 -26.97
N ALA A 14 -24.07 10.83 -28.26
CA ALA A 14 -22.74 10.44 -28.75
C ALA A 14 -21.73 11.61 -28.74
N MET A 15 -22.17 12.84 -29.02
CA MET A 15 -21.34 14.04 -28.91
C MET A 15 -21.06 14.41 -27.44
N ALA A 16 -22.01 14.20 -26.54
CA ALA A 16 -21.85 14.43 -25.10
C ALA A 16 -20.82 13.49 -24.47
N PHE A 17 -20.83 12.19 -24.82
CA PHE A 17 -19.84 11.21 -24.31
C PHE A 17 -18.39 11.57 -24.68
N ASN A 18 -18.17 12.08 -25.89
CA ASN A 18 -16.85 12.46 -26.36
C ASN A 18 -16.33 13.80 -25.79
N LYS A 19 -17.18 14.60 -25.14
CA LYS A 19 -16.80 15.95 -24.67
C LYS A 19 -15.99 15.95 -23.37
N GLY A 20 -15.87 14.83 -22.67
CA GLY A 20 -15.11 14.72 -21.40
C GLY A 20 -14.04 13.61 -21.36
N TRP A 21 -13.97 12.74 -22.37
CA TRP A 21 -13.12 11.54 -22.32
C TRP A 21 -11.62 11.84 -22.18
N ARG A 22 -11.13 12.90 -22.83
CA ARG A 22 -9.71 13.31 -22.74
C ARG A 22 -9.32 13.71 -21.32
N TYR A 23 -10.22 14.36 -20.60
CA TYR A 23 -10.01 14.74 -19.20
C TYR A 23 -10.03 13.51 -18.29
N ALA A 24 -10.98 12.60 -18.49
CA ALA A 24 -11.02 11.33 -17.74
C ALA A 24 -9.76 10.48 -17.97
N ALA A 25 -9.30 10.39 -19.22
CA ALA A 25 -8.06 9.71 -19.58
C ALA A 25 -6.83 10.35 -18.92
N PHE A 26 -6.75 11.70 -18.94
CA PHE A 26 -5.68 12.42 -18.27
C PHE A 26 -5.68 12.20 -16.75
N LEU A 27 -6.84 12.37 -16.11
CA LEU A 27 -6.97 12.22 -14.66
C LEU A 27 -6.68 10.77 -14.21
N GLY A 28 -7.21 9.79 -14.95
CA GLY A 28 -6.92 8.38 -14.71
C GLY A 28 -5.43 8.06 -14.88
N GLY A 29 -4.80 8.60 -15.93
CA GLY A 29 -3.37 8.48 -16.14
C GLY A 29 -2.54 9.14 -15.03
N PHE A 30 -2.94 10.32 -14.57
CA PHE A 30 -2.25 11.04 -13.51
C PHE A 30 -2.32 10.32 -12.16
N ILE A 31 -3.51 9.87 -11.75
CA ILE A 31 -3.69 9.08 -10.52
C ILE A 31 -2.97 7.74 -10.64
N GLY A 32 -3.06 7.08 -11.81
CA GLY A 32 -2.34 5.84 -12.08
C GLY A 32 -0.82 6.03 -12.00
N PHE A 33 -0.29 7.13 -12.51
CA PHE A 33 1.12 7.48 -12.41
C PHE A 33 1.56 7.66 -10.95
N ILE A 34 0.79 8.43 -10.16
CA ILE A 34 1.05 8.58 -8.72
C ILE A 34 1.05 7.21 -8.03
N GLY A 35 0.02 6.39 -8.27
CA GLY A 35 -0.06 5.04 -7.72
C GLY A 35 1.13 4.16 -8.08
N LEU A 36 1.61 4.22 -9.33
CA LEU A 36 2.77 3.47 -9.80
C LEU A 36 4.06 3.94 -9.11
N THR A 37 4.26 5.25 -8.98
CA THR A 37 5.43 5.81 -8.26
C THR A 37 5.42 5.48 -6.77
N LEU A 38 4.24 5.45 -6.14
CA LEU A 38 4.08 5.12 -4.72
C LEU A 38 4.08 3.62 -4.43
N TYR A 39 3.87 2.76 -5.43
CA TYR A 39 3.76 1.32 -5.26
C TYR A 39 4.93 0.70 -4.47
N PRO A 40 6.22 0.94 -4.80
CA PRO A 40 7.33 0.34 -4.04
C PRO A 40 7.49 0.93 -2.62
N ILE A 41 6.96 2.12 -2.36
CA ILE A 41 7.14 2.85 -1.09
C ILE A 41 6.05 2.50 -0.08
N ALA A 42 4.80 2.38 -0.53
CA ALA A 42 3.65 2.17 0.33
C ALA A 42 3.05 0.77 0.15
N VAL A 43 2.70 0.40 -1.08
CA VAL A 43 1.92 -0.82 -1.33
C VAL A 43 2.75 -2.08 -1.13
N SER A 44 3.91 -2.17 -1.79
CA SER A 44 4.81 -3.33 -1.69
C SER A 44 5.18 -3.68 -0.24
N PRO A 45 5.65 -2.73 0.62
CA PRO A 45 5.97 -3.05 2.02
C PRO A 45 4.77 -3.44 2.87
N MET A 46 3.56 -2.95 2.55
CA MET A 46 2.34 -3.34 3.24
C MET A 46 1.89 -4.76 2.87
N MET A 47 2.07 -5.16 1.61
CA MET A 47 1.71 -6.50 1.13
C MET A 47 2.70 -7.56 1.61
N ASP A 48 4.00 -7.25 1.59
CA ASP A 48 5.03 -8.15 2.11
C ASP A 48 6.08 -7.39 2.92
N SER A 49 6.03 -7.63 4.24
CA SER A 49 6.97 -7.07 5.21
C SER A 49 8.15 -8.02 5.52
N SER A 50 8.20 -9.21 4.92
CA SER A 50 9.20 -10.26 5.22
C SER A 50 10.63 -9.75 5.06
N LYS A 51 10.92 -9.11 3.92
CA LYS A 51 12.24 -8.53 3.61
C LYS A 51 12.69 -7.51 4.66
N TYR A 52 11.78 -6.63 5.10
CA TYR A 52 12.10 -5.63 6.11
C TYR A 52 12.34 -6.27 7.48
N LYS A 53 11.58 -7.31 7.83
CA LYS A 53 11.79 -8.09 9.06
C LYS A 53 13.13 -8.82 9.04
N GLU A 54 13.54 -9.37 7.90
CA GLU A 54 14.84 -10.02 7.74
C GLU A 54 15.99 -9.02 7.89
N ILE A 55 15.94 -7.88 7.19
CA ILE A 55 16.91 -6.79 7.34
C ILE A 55 16.98 -6.33 8.80
N GLN A 56 15.83 -6.21 9.46
CA GLN A 56 15.74 -5.82 10.86
C GLN A 56 16.36 -6.87 11.78
N LYS A 57 16.15 -8.16 11.52
CA LYS A 57 16.75 -9.27 12.27
C LYS A 57 18.28 -9.24 12.17
N GLU A 58 18.81 -9.05 10.96
CA GLU A 58 20.27 -8.95 10.75
C GLU A 58 20.86 -7.69 11.39
N THR A 59 20.18 -6.56 11.29
CA THR A 59 20.66 -5.29 11.87
C THR A 59 20.62 -5.33 13.41
N ARG A 60 19.67 -6.08 14.01
CA ARG A 60 19.49 -6.17 15.47
C ARG A 60 20.11 -7.40 16.12
N LYS A 61 20.82 -8.24 15.39
CA LYS A 61 21.41 -9.48 15.94
C LYS A 61 22.39 -9.26 17.09
N ASN A 62 23.07 -8.12 17.12
CA ASN A 62 24.04 -7.76 18.16
C ASN A 62 23.49 -6.76 19.18
N ILE A 63 22.20 -6.43 19.10
CA ILE A 63 21.56 -5.49 20.02
C ILE A 63 20.94 -6.30 21.17
N ARG A 64 21.57 -6.22 22.33
CA ARG A 64 20.99 -6.68 23.60
C ARG A 64 20.04 -5.61 24.09
N GLN A 65 18.75 -5.91 24.10
CA GLN A 65 17.71 -4.93 24.45
C GLN A 65 17.89 -4.44 25.90
N GLU A 66 18.40 -5.30 26.77
CA GLU A 66 18.67 -5.02 28.17
C GLU A 66 19.75 -3.93 28.35
N ASP A 67 20.72 -3.87 27.43
CA ASP A 67 21.85 -2.93 27.50
C ASP A 67 21.45 -1.53 26.99
N ILE A 68 20.35 -1.41 26.24
CA ILE A 68 19.85 -0.13 25.69
C ILE A 68 18.84 0.53 26.64
N GLN A 69 18.16 -0.24 27.50
CA GLN A 69 17.10 0.32 28.32
C GLN A 69 17.65 1.36 29.32
N PRO A 70 17.13 2.60 29.28
CA PRO A 70 17.52 3.60 30.25
C PRO A 70 17.03 3.19 31.65
N GLY A 71 17.84 3.44 32.68
CA GLY A 71 17.42 3.31 34.08
C GLY A 71 17.54 1.93 34.71
N ASN A 72 18.37 1.02 34.16
CA ASN A 72 18.62 -0.31 34.76
C ASN A 72 17.33 -1.10 35.06
N MET A 73 16.29 -0.88 34.25
CA MET A 73 14.99 -1.52 34.38
C MET A 73 15.00 -2.86 33.64
N ASN A 74 14.28 -3.84 34.18
CA ASN A 74 14.07 -5.12 33.48
C ASN A 74 13.15 -4.88 32.28
N VAL A 75 13.48 -5.49 31.14
CA VAL A 75 12.61 -5.53 29.96
C VAL A 75 11.27 -6.13 30.39
N TRP A 76 10.17 -5.42 30.16
CA TRP A 76 8.84 -5.96 30.45
C TRP A 76 8.62 -7.23 29.63
N THR A 77 8.47 -8.35 30.33
CA THR A 77 8.13 -9.63 29.71
C THR A 77 6.62 -9.65 29.49
N ASP A 78 6.20 -9.78 28.23
CA ASP A 78 4.78 -9.91 27.89
C ASP A 78 4.18 -11.12 28.63
N PRO A 79 3.20 -10.93 29.53
CA PRO A 79 2.61 -12.02 30.31
C PRO A 79 1.80 -12.99 29.45
N PHE A 80 1.56 -12.66 28.18
CA PHE A 80 0.89 -13.51 27.20
C PHE A 80 1.85 -14.10 26.15
N ASP A 81 3.17 -13.94 26.31
CA ASP A 81 4.12 -14.46 25.34
C ASP A 81 4.02 -15.99 25.24
N ARG A 82 4.14 -16.50 24.02
CA ARG A 82 4.06 -17.93 23.77
C ARG A 82 5.44 -18.54 23.98
N LYS A 83 5.50 -19.72 24.62
CA LYS A 83 6.77 -20.44 24.78
C LYS A 83 7.42 -20.68 23.42
N LYS A 84 8.63 -20.16 23.25
CA LYS A 84 9.44 -20.38 22.04
C LYS A 84 9.95 -21.83 22.06
N PRO A 85 9.97 -22.54 20.91
CA PRO A 85 10.55 -23.87 20.84
C PRO A 85 12.03 -23.83 21.23
N GLU A 86 12.46 -24.78 22.04
CA GLU A 86 13.86 -24.88 22.47
C GLU A 86 14.76 -25.02 21.24
N THR A 87 15.61 -24.03 21.02
CA THR A 87 16.64 -24.11 19.97
C THR A 87 17.83 -24.83 20.60
N THR A 88 17.94 -26.14 20.34
CA THR A 88 19.12 -26.93 20.72
C THR A 88 20.34 -26.27 20.08
N LYS A 89 21.27 -25.82 20.92
CA LYS A 89 22.52 -25.16 20.52
C LYS A 89 23.46 -26.10 19.78
#